data_AF-A0A537DWN4-F1
#
_entry.id   AF-A0A537DWN4-F1
#
_cell.length_a   1.000
_cell.length_b   1.000
_cell.length_c   1.000
_cell.angle_alpha   90.00
_cell.angle_beta   90.00
_cell.angle_gamma   90.00
#
_symmetry.space_group_name_H-M   'P 1'
#
loop_
_entity.id
_entity.type
_entity.pdbx_description
1 polymer ?
#
loop_
_entity_poly.entity_id
_entity_poly.type
_entity_poly.pdbx_seq_one_letter_code
_entity_poly.pdbx_strand_id
1 'polypeptide(L)' 'ILGAIIGGLIIGAGEKLAEVYLGPYVGGGIESWFAYVIALLFLLVRPEGLFGEKHIDRV' A
#
# COMPACT_ATOMS: atom_id res chain seq x y z
N ILE A 1 4.49 -15.04 -5.46
CA ILE A 1 3.17 -14.85 -6.10
C ILE A 1 2.06 -14.78 -5.06
N LEU A 2 1.85 -15.81 -4.21
CA LEU A 2 0.78 -15.82 -3.21
C LEU A 2 0.79 -14.61 -2.25
N GLY A 3 1.98 -14.18 -1.80
CA GLY A 3 2.11 -13.00 -0.93
C GLY A 3 1.67 -11.67 -1.55
N ALA A 4 1.77 -11.53 -2.88
CA ALA A 4 1.30 -10.33 -3.58
C ALA A 4 -0.24 -10.29 -3.66
N ILE A 5 -0.88 -11.45 -3.81
CA ILE A 5 -2.35 -11.58 -3.84
C ILE A 5 -2.94 -11.26 -2.47
N ILE A 6 -2.36 -11.83 -1.41
CA ILE A 6 -2.78 -11.58 -0.03
C ILE A 6 -2.55 -10.10 0.34
N GLY A 7 -1.42 -9.54 -0.07
CA GLY A 7 -1.13 -8.12 0.11
C GLY A 7 -2.17 -7.22 -0.58
N GLY A 8 -2.47 -7.48 -1.85
CA GLY A 8 -3.48 -6.72 -2.60
C GLY A 8 -4.89 -6.80 -1.98
N LEU A 9 -5.28 -7.96 -1.45
CA LEU A 9 -6.57 -8.15 -0.77
C LEU A 9 -6.67 -7.35 0.53
N ILE A 10 -5.60 -7.34 1.35
CA ILE A 10 -5.56 -6.58 2.60
C ILE A 10 -5.58 -5.07 2.32
N ILE A 11 -4.83 -4.63 1.31
CA ILE A 11 -4.75 -3.23 0.90
C ILE A 11 -6.11 -2.73 0.39
N GLY A 12 -6.73 -3.45 -0.54
CA GLY A 12 -8.03 -3.06 -1.11
C GLY A 12 -9.16 -3.06 -0.09
N ALA A 13 -9.14 -4.01 0.86
CA ALA A 13 -10.09 -4.02 1.98
C ALA A 13 -9.86 -2.83 2.93
N GLY A 14 -8.59 -2.49 3.20
CA GLY A 14 -8.22 -1.31 3.99
C GLY A 14 -8.62 0.01 3.32
N GLU A 15 -8.47 0.13 2.00
CA GLU A 15 -8.92 1.29 1.21
C GLU A 15 -10.42 1.54 1.39
N LYS A 16 -11.23 0.50 1.20
CA LYS A 16 -12.68 0.64 1.32
C LYS A 16 -13.14 0.92 2.74
N LEU A 17 -12.48 0.34 3.75
CA LEU A 17 -12.77 0.67 5.15
C LEU A 17 -12.35 2.10 5.49
N ALA A 18 -11.21 2.58 5.00
CA ALA A 18 -10.74 3.94 5.20
C ALA A 18 -11.65 4.97 4.51
N GLU A 19 -12.17 4.66 3.32
CA GLU A 19 -13.16 5.50 2.65
C GLU A 19 -14.45 5.63 3.47
N VAL A 20 -14.99 4.52 3.98
CA VAL A 20 -16.24 4.52 4.76
C VAL A 20 -16.07 5.21 6.12
N TYR A 21 -14.93 5.00 6.80
CA TYR A 21 -14.71 5.55 8.14
C TYR A 21 -14.09 6.94 8.15
N LEU A 22 -13.11 7.24 7.28
CA LEU A 22 -12.45 8.55 7.23
C LEU A 22 -13.04 9.46 6.13
N GLY A 23 -13.75 8.93 5.14
CA GLY A 23 -14.40 9.74 4.10
C GLY A 23 -15.29 10.86 4.65
N PRO A 24 -16.13 10.63 5.68
CA PRO A 24 -16.92 11.68 6.30
C PRO A 24 -16.10 12.71 7.10
N TYR A 25 -14.94 12.33 7.64
CA TYR A 25 -14.11 13.21 8.48
C TYR A 25 -13.16 14.10 7.66
N VAL A 26 -12.76 13.65 6.47
CA VAL A 26 -11.79 14.35 5.61
C VAL A 26 -12.47 15.06 4.42
N GLY A 27 -13.80 14.96 4.31
CA GLY A 27 -14.59 15.71 3.34
C GLY A 27 -14.76 15.05 1.97
N GLY A 28 -14.65 13.72 1.90
CA GLY A 28 -14.69 12.97 0.64
C GLY A 28 -13.39 13.07 -0.17
N GLY A 29 -13.16 12.12 -1.08
CA GLY A 29 -11.96 12.10 -1.93
C GLY A 29 -10.74 11.40 -1.34
N ILE A 30 -10.90 10.63 -0.24
CA ILE A 30 -9.82 9.82 0.34
C ILE A 30 -9.28 8.76 -0.62
N GLU A 31 -10.15 8.17 -1.45
CA GLU A 31 -9.73 7.18 -2.45
C GLU A 31 -8.62 7.69 -3.37
N SER A 32 -8.63 8.98 -3.73
CA SER A 32 -7.70 9.53 -4.72
C SER A 32 -6.28 9.73 -4.21
N TRP A 33 -6.09 9.92 -2.90
CA TRP A 33 -4.76 10.17 -2.30
C TRP A 33 -4.30 9.08 -1.34
N PHE A 34 -5.20 8.21 -0.85
CA PHE A 34 -4.85 7.10 0.02
C PHE A 34 -3.97 6.04 -0.67
N ALA A 35 -4.21 5.76 -1.96
CA ALA A 35 -3.35 4.91 -2.76
C ALA A 35 -1.89 5.43 -2.81
N TYR A 36 -1.71 6.75 -2.89
CA TYR A 36 -0.38 7.37 -2.83
C TYR A 36 0.27 7.22 -1.45
N VAL A 37 -0.49 7.37 -0.36
CA VAL A 37 0.02 7.18 1.02
C VAL A 37 0.45 5.74 1.24
N ILE A 38 -0.33 4.77 0.75
CA ILE A 38 0.03 3.36 0.82
C ILE A 38 1.27 3.07 -0.02
N ALA A 39 1.36 3.60 -1.24
CA ALA A 39 2.56 3.46 -2.06
C ALA A 39 3.80 4.02 -1.35
N LEU A 40 3.66 5.18 -0.71
CA LEU A 40 4.72 5.82 0.09
C LEU A 40 5.11 4.98 1.32
N LEU A 41 4.13 4.44 2.05
CA LEU A 41 4.37 3.55 3.18
C LEU A 41 5.06 2.25 2.74
N PHE A 42 4.67 1.71 1.57
CA PHE A 42 5.30 0.53 1.02
C PHE A 42 6.77 0.79 0.69
N LEU A 43 7.05 1.92 0.05
CA LEU A 43 8.41 2.38 -0.24
C LEU A 43 9.22 2.64 1.05
N LEU A 44 8.58 3.12 2.12
CA LEU A 44 9.23 3.40 3.39
C LEU A 44 9.53 2.12 4.20
N VAL A 45 8.60 1.16 4.22
CA VAL A 45 8.72 -0.09 4.99
C VAL A 45 9.64 -1.09 4.29
N ARG A 46 9.62 -1.14 2.96
CA ARG A 46 10.57 -1.92 2.13
C ARG A 46 10.77 -1.24 0.78
N PRO A 47 11.77 -0.34 0.64
CA PRO A 47 12.16 0.17 -0.67
C PRO A 47 12.65 -0.97 -1.59
N GLU A 48 13.23 -2.01 -0.99
CA GLU A 48 13.73 -3.21 -1.65
C GLU A 48 12.58 -4.22 -1.88
N GLY A 49 11.87 -4.12 -3.01
CA GLY A 49 10.88 -5.14 -3.37
C GLY A 49 9.95 -4.83 -4.53
N LEU A 50 9.70 -3.55 -4.83
CA LEU A 50 8.83 -3.16 -5.96
C LEU A 50 9.49 -3.37 -7.35
N PHE A 51 10.81 -3.46 -7.41
CA PHE A 51 11.58 -3.77 -8.65
C PHE A 51 12.41 -5.05 -8.57
N GLY A 52 12.16 -5.91 -7.56
CA GLY A 52 12.86 -7.20 -7.48
C GLY A 52 14.39 -7.09 -7.34
N GLU A 53 14.92 -5.96 -6.88
CA GLU A 53 16.32 -5.86 -6.53
C GLU A 53 16.54 -6.66 -5.24
N LYS A 54 17.09 -7.86 -5.43
CA LYS A 54 17.75 -8.60 -4.35
C LYS A 54 18.94 -7.76 -3.90
N HIS A 55 19.10 -7.62 -2.58
CA HIS A 55 20.39 -7.26 -2.02
C HIS A 55 21.38 -8.34 -2.45
N ILE A 56 22.18 -8.08 -3.51
CA ILE A 56 23.22 -8.99 -3.95
C ILE A 56 24.40 -8.77 -3.02
N ASP A 57 24.31 -9.35 -1.83
CA ASP A 57 25.47 -9.54 -0.97
C ASP A 57 26.39 -10.52 -1.72
N ARG A 58 27.35 -9.97 -2.47
CA ARG A 58 28.45 -10.75 -3.04
C ARG A 58 29.52 -10.85 -1.96
N VAL A 59 29.56 -11.99 -1.31
CA VAL A 59 30.75 -12.52 -0.61
C VAL A 59 31.24 -13.77 -1.30
#